data_AF-A0A9W9MF96-F1
#
_entry.id   AF-A0A9W9MF96-F1
#
_cell.length_a   1.000
_cell.length_b   1.000
_cell.length_c   1.000
_cell.angle_alpha   90.00
_cell.angle_beta   90.00
_cell.angle_gamma   90.00
#
_symmetry.space_group_name_H-M   'P 1'
#
loop_
_entity.id
_entity.type
_entity.pdbx_description
1 polymer ?
#
loop_
_entity_poly.entity_id
_entity_poly.type
_entity_poly.pdbx_seq_one_letter_code
_entity_poly.pdbx_strand_id
1 'polypeptide(L)'
;MVLYWTFATPPPPILFSSLQSSYYLPTTCLPACLPACLPTMGHDIAKRSVVVTSKAAGVSSATIAEIVGLSKRTVDRIYERALAKGFDPSLRPWNISDAMLTDAPRSGRPKKQSLEI
;
A
#
# COMPACT_ATOMS: atom_id res chain seq x y z
N MET A 1 -47.30 -32.61 -32.90
CA MET A 1 -47.07 -31.77 -31.69
C MET A 1 -46.90 -32.73 -30.52
N VAL A 2 -45.79 -32.84 -29.80
CA VAL A 2 -44.53 -32.09 -29.73
C VAL A 2 -43.41 -33.13 -29.50
N LEU A 3 -42.27 -32.82 -30.09
CA LEU A 3 -41.06 -33.62 -30.19
C LEU A 3 -40.26 -33.64 -28.87
N TYR A 4 -39.77 -34.83 -28.54
CA TYR A 4 -38.50 -35.19 -27.89
C TYR A 4 -37.97 -34.40 -26.67
N TRP A 5 -37.78 -35.17 -25.60
CA TRP A 5 -36.71 -35.09 -24.61
C TRP A 5 -35.40 -34.52 -25.17
N THR A 6 -34.75 -33.58 -24.46
CA THR A 6 -33.29 -33.47 -24.50
C THR A 6 -32.74 -33.02 -23.17
N PHE A 7 -31.88 -33.89 -22.64
CA PHE A 7 -31.07 -33.81 -21.45
C PHE A 7 -30.33 -32.47 -21.30
N ALA A 8 -30.35 -31.93 -20.08
CA ALA A 8 -29.38 -30.97 -19.59
C ALA A 8 -28.01 -31.66 -19.46
N THR A 9 -27.08 -31.32 -20.35
CA THR A 9 -25.67 -31.72 -20.24
C THR A 9 -24.93 -30.71 -19.35
N PRO A 10 -24.17 -31.15 -18.33
CA PRO A 10 -23.28 -30.27 -17.59
C PRO A 10 -22.07 -29.86 -18.46
N PRO A 11 -21.50 -28.65 -18.26
CA PRO A 11 -20.35 -28.19 -19.02
C PRO A 11 -19.10 -29.03 -18.72
N PRO A 12 -18.21 -29.24 -19.70
CA PRO A 12 -17.01 -30.04 -19.54
C PRO A 12 -15.96 -29.33 -18.65
N PRO A 13 -15.15 -30.09 -17.87
CA PRO A 13 -14.01 -29.54 -17.16
C PRO A 13 -12.92 -29.13 -18.15
N ILE A 14 -12.44 -27.89 -17.99
CA ILE A 14 -11.38 -27.30 -18.80
C ILE A 14 -10.06 -27.97 -18.39
N LEU A 15 -9.62 -28.96 -19.16
CA LEU A 15 -8.30 -29.55 -19.03
C LEU A 15 -7.26 -28.56 -19.57
N PHE A 16 -6.68 -27.77 -18.67
CA PHE A 16 -5.50 -26.95 -18.98
C PHE A 16 -4.26 -27.84 -18.96
N SER A 17 -4.04 -28.55 -20.06
CA SER A 17 -2.78 -29.27 -20.33
C SER A 17 -1.98 -28.45 -21.33
N SER A 18 -0.95 -27.71 -20.89
CA SER A 18 0.30 -27.57 -21.66
C SER A 18 1.35 -26.74 -20.91
N LEU A 19 2.40 -27.45 -20.51
CA LEU A 19 3.83 -27.07 -20.58
C LEU A 19 4.23 -25.59 -20.45
N GLN A 20 4.78 -25.26 -19.28
CA GLN A 20 6.06 -24.54 -19.17
C GLN A 20 6.93 -25.37 -18.21
N SER A 21 7.56 -26.43 -18.69
CA SER A 21 8.96 -26.42 -19.12
C SER A 21 9.83 -25.37 -18.41
N SER A 22 10.68 -25.89 -17.53
CA SER A 22 12.06 -25.45 -17.36
C SER A 22 12.31 -24.03 -16.88
N TYR A 23 12.17 -23.81 -15.57
CA TYR A 23 13.16 -23.02 -14.84
C TYR A 23 13.46 -23.69 -13.49
N TYR A 24 14.29 -24.73 -13.58
CA TYR A 24 15.25 -25.00 -12.52
C TYR A 24 16.10 -23.74 -12.33
N LEU A 25 15.98 -23.08 -11.17
CA LEU A 25 17.07 -22.27 -10.64
C LEU A 25 17.49 -22.88 -9.30
N PRO A 26 18.77 -23.22 -9.14
CA PRO A 26 19.28 -23.90 -7.96
C PRO A 26 19.23 -22.97 -6.76
N THR A 27 18.62 -23.48 -5.70
CA THR A 27 18.68 -22.95 -4.34
C THR A 27 20.10 -23.08 -3.81
N THR A 28 20.97 -22.13 -4.13
CA THR A 28 22.24 -21.96 -3.40
C THR A 28 22.52 -20.49 -3.14
N CYS A 29 22.42 -20.13 -1.86
CA CYS A 29 23.26 -19.15 -1.18
C CYS A 29 23.15 -17.69 -1.64
N LEU A 30 22.28 -16.92 -1.00
CA LEU A 30 22.53 -15.52 -0.60
C LEU A 30 21.44 -15.04 0.40
N PRO A 31 21.56 -15.29 1.71
CA PRO A 31 20.80 -14.55 2.71
C PRO A 31 21.67 -13.40 3.24
N ALA A 32 22.10 -12.46 2.39
CA ALA A 32 22.97 -11.37 2.85
C ALA A 32 22.94 -10.15 1.91
N CYS A 33 21.75 -9.57 1.67
CA CYS A 33 21.52 -8.14 1.39
C CYS A 33 20.07 -7.92 0.93
N LEU A 34 19.08 -8.29 1.75
CA LEU A 34 17.78 -7.61 1.68
C LEU A 34 17.86 -6.37 2.60
N PRO A 35 17.21 -5.24 2.24
CA PRO A 35 17.61 -3.90 2.64
C PRO A 35 17.29 -3.64 4.12
N ALA A 36 18.18 -4.07 5.00
CA ALA A 36 18.10 -3.90 6.44
C ALA A 36 18.52 -2.47 6.88
N CYS A 37 18.03 -1.43 6.20
CA CYS A 37 18.20 -0.06 6.65
C CYS A 37 16.96 0.82 6.35
N LEU A 38 15.75 0.28 6.48
CA LEU A 38 14.54 1.10 6.54
C LEU A 38 13.93 1.08 7.94
N PRO A 39 14.45 1.91 8.87
CA PRO A 39 13.65 2.42 9.95
C PRO A 39 13.35 3.88 9.62
N THR A 40 12.40 4.15 8.72
CA THR A 40 11.64 5.39 8.92
C THR A 40 10.83 5.13 10.18
N MET A 41 11.21 5.76 11.29
CA MET A 41 10.50 5.68 12.57
C MET A 41 9.09 6.32 12.51
N GLY A 42 8.38 6.18 11.39
CA GLY A 42 6.99 6.55 11.19
C GLY A 42 6.30 5.42 10.43
N HIS A 43 4.98 5.40 10.44
CA HIS A 43 4.16 4.37 9.76
C HIS A 43 4.65 4.11 8.33
N ASP A 44 4.62 2.86 7.88
CA ASP A 44 5.06 2.44 6.55
C ASP A 44 4.40 3.30 5.46
N ILE A 45 5.15 3.64 4.40
CA ILE A 45 4.62 4.43 3.27
C ILE A 45 3.36 3.78 2.69
N ALA A 46 3.33 2.44 2.63
CA ALA A 46 2.18 1.66 2.22
C ALA A 46 0.94 1.89 3.11
N LYS A 47 1.09 1.97 4.43
CA LYS A 47 -0.06 2.25 5.32
C LYS A 47 -0.62 3.65 5.10
N ARG A 48 0.26 4.62 4.82
CA ARG A 48 -0.15 6.00 4.55
C ARG A 48 -0.87 6.12 3.20
N SER A 49 -0.42 5.40 2.18
CA SER A 49 -1.09 5.41 0.88
C SER A 49 -2.50 4.82 0.98
N VAL A 50 -2.67 3.74 1.74
CA VAL A 50 -3.98 3.15 2.05
C VAL A 50 -4.88 4.16 2.78
N VAL A 51 -4.35 4.90 3.75
CA VAL A 51 -5.10 5.95 4.46
C VAL A 51 -5.57 7.06 3.51
N VAL A 52 -4.67 7.60 2.68
CA VAL A 52 -5.00 8.73 1.78
C VAL A 52 -6.02 8.32 0.72
N THR A 53 -5.82 7.16 0.09
CA THR A 53 -6.76 6.61 -0.90
C THR A 53 -8.12 6.32 -0.28
N SER A 54 -8.16 5.69 0.90
CA SER A 54 -9.41 5.34 1.56
C SER A 54 -10.18 6.58 2.02
N LYS A 55 -9.49 7.61 2.52
CA LYS A 55 -10.12 8.90 2.85
C LYS A 55 -10.67 9.60 1.61
N ALA A 56 -9.89 9.65 0.53
CA ALA A 56 -10.34 10.22 -0.73
C ALA A 56 -11.52 9.44 -1.35
N ALA A 57 -11.64 8.14 -1.05
CA ALA A 57 -12.79 7.31 -1.40
C ALA A 57 -14.05 7.58 -0.55
N GLY A 58 -13.95 8.40 0.51
CA GLY A 58 -15.07 8.70 1.41
C GLY A 58 -15.25 7.74 2.59
N VAL A 59 -14.29 6.86 2.85
CA VAL A 59 -14.36 5.93 3.99
C VAL A 59 -14.13 6.69 5.31
N SER A 60 -14.88 6.32 6.36
CA SER A 60 -14.76 6.94 7.67
C SER A 60 -13.38 6.70 8.31
N SER A 61 -12.86 7.67 9.07
CA SER A 61 -11.57 7.50 9.78
C SER A 61 -11.59 6.38 10.80
N ALA A 62 -12.75 6.05 11.36
CA ALA A 62 -12.90 4.95 12.32
C ALA A 62 -12.67 3.60 11.65
N THR A 63 -13.33 3.38 10.51
CA THR A 63 -13.16 2.14 9.72
C THR A 63 -11.73 2.00 9.21
N ILE A 64 -11.11 3.10 8.74
CA ILE A 64 -9.71 3.08 8.28
C ILE A 64 -8.76 2.77 9.45
N ALA A 65 -9.01 3.33 10.63
CA ALA A 65 -8.23 3.07 11.83
C ALA A 65 -8.24 1.58 12.23
N GLU A 66 -9.41 0.93 12.14
CA GLU A 66 -9.57 -0.49 12.41
C GLU A 66 -8.85 -1.36 11.37
N ILE A 67 -8.98 -1.03 10.08
CA ILE A 67 -8.35 -1.79 8.98
C ILE A 67 -6.82 -1.68 9.02
N VAL A 68 -6.29 -0.47 9.20
CA VAL A 68 -4.85 -0.18 9.10
C VAL A 68 -4.14 -0.38 10.45
N GLY A 69 -4.89 -0.46 11.56
CA GLY A 69 -4.36 -0.56 12.92
C GLY A 69 -3.73 0.75 13.43
N LEU A 70 -4.27 1.90 13.03
CA LEU A 70 -3.79 3.24 13.43
C LEU A 70 -4.81 3.96 14.29
N SER A 71 -4.36 4.89 15.13
CA SER A 71 -5.31 5.76 15.83
C SER A 71 -6.04 6.69 14.84
N LYS A 72 -7.30 7.04 15.11
CA LYS A 72 -8.08 7.99 14.28
C LYS A 72 -7.32 9.32 14.09
N ARG A 73 -6.69 9.82 15.15
CA ARG A 73 -5.84 11.03 15.11
C ARG A 73 -4.67 10.90 14.15
N THR A 74 -4.06 9.72 14.05
CA THR A 74 -2.98 9.44 13.11
C THR A 74 -3.49 9.46 11.67
N VAL A 75 -4.64 8.83 11.42
CA VAL A 75 -5.30 8.81 10.10
C VAL A 75 -5.56 10.23 9.61
N ASP A 76 -6.17 11.06 10.44
CA ASP A 76 -6.51 12.44 10.07
C ASP A 76 -5.24 13.29 9.84
N ARG A 77 -4.21 13.16 10.70
CA ARG A 77 -2.92 13.83 10.49
C ARG A 77 -2.21 13.42 9.19
N ILE A 78 -2.27 12.15 8.81
CA ILE A 78 -1.69 11.68 7.55
C ILE A 78 -2.41 12.34 6.38
N TYR A 79 -3.74 12.39 6.44
CA TYR A 79 -4.56 13.00 5.39
C TYR A 79 -4.32 14.50 5.27
N GLU A 80 -4.30 15.24 6.38
CA GLU A 80 -3.97 16.68 6.40
C GLU A 80 -2.59 16.98 5.81
N ARG A 81 -1.58 16.15 6.11
CA ARG A 81 -0.24 16.29 5.55
C ARG A 81 -0.20 16.03 4.05
N ALA A 82 -0.99 15.07 3.56
CA ALA A 82 -1.09 14.82 2.12
C ALA A 82 -1.70 16.03 1.41
N LEU A 83 -2.77 16.61 1.96
CA LEU A 83 -3.39 17.84 1.42
C LEU A 83 -2.38 19.01 1.42
N ALA A 84 -1.64 19.21 2.51
CA ALA A 84 -0.62 20.26 2.61
C ALA A 84 0.52 20.11 1.58
N LYS A 85 0.73 18.91 1.06
CA LYS A 85 1.75 18.61 0.04
C LYS A 85 1.21 18.61 -1.40
N GLY A 86 -0.05 19.02 -1.59
CA GLY A 86 -0.65 19.18 -2.92
C GLY A 86 -1.48 17.99 -3.39
N PHE A 87 -1.88 17.09 -2.49
CA PHE A 87 -2.89 16.08 -2.83
C PHE A 87 -4.25 16.76 -3.04
N ASP A 88 -4.88 16.54 -4.20
CA ASP A 88 -6.24 17.01 -4.49
C ASP A 88 -7.18 15.80 -4.65
N PRO A 89 -8.15 15.60 -3.74
CA PRO A 89 -9.09 14.48 -3.81
C PRO A 89 -10.09 14.62 -4.98
N SER A 90 -10.25 15.82 -5.53
CA SER A 90 -11.20 16.12 -6.62
C SER A 90 -10.71 15.61 -7.97
N LEU A 91 -9.40 15.53 -8.15
CA LEU A 91 -8.78 15.10 -9.40
C LEU A 91 -8.84 13.57 -9.53
N ARG A 92 -9.38 13.10 -10.65
CA ARG A 92 -9.37 11.68 -11.03
C ARG A 92 -8.60 11.54 -12.35
N PRO A 93 -7.58 10.68 -12.44
CA PRO A 93 -7.08 9.74 -11.43
C PRO A 93 -6.31 10.43 -10.29
N TRP A 94 -6.28 9.79 -9.11
CA TRP A 94 -5.48 10.30 -7.99
C TRP A 94 -4.00 10.13 -8.29
N ASN A 95 -3.27 11.24 -8.32
CA ASN A 95 -1.82 11.21 -8.37
C ASN A 95 -1.29 11.10 -6.93
N ILE A 96 -0.75 9.94 -6.56
CA ILE A 96 -0.15 9.71 -5.24
C ILE A 96 1.30 9.28 -5.47
N SER A 97 2.24 10.00 -4.84
CA SER A 97 3.67 9.72 -4.90
C SER A 97 4.25 9.54 -3.50
N ASP A 98 5.32 8.75 -3.40
CA ASP A 98 5.99 8.47 -2.12
C ASP A 98 6.54 9.74 -1.46
N ALA A 99 6.95 10.72 -2.26
CA ALA A 99 7.40 12.03 -1.79
C ALA A 99 6.30 12.78 -1.00
N MET A 100 5.04 12.63 -1.40
CA MET A 100 3.92 13.21 -0.67
C MET A 100 3.70 12.52 0.69
N LEU A 101 3.91 11.21 0.76
CA LEU A 101 3.65 10.43 1.97
C LEU A 101 4.81 10.41 2.97
N THR A 102 6.03 10.75 2.53
CA THR A 102 7.24 10.74 3.37
C THR A 102 7.16 11.80 4.48
N ASP A 103 7.49 11.45 5.73
CA ASP A 103 7.53 12.45 6.80
C ASP A 103 8.66 13.45 6.58
N ALA A 104 8.43 14.70 6.99
CA ALA A 104 9.51 15.66 7.12
C ALA A 104 10.56 15.12 8.10
N PRO A 105 11.85 15.37 7.85
CA PRO A 105 12.90 15.00 8.79
C PRO A 105 12.55 15.58 10.16
N ARG A 106 12.59 14.73 11.19
CA ARG A 106 12.32 15.18 12.55
C ARG A 106 13.34 16.24 12.89
N SER A 107 12.87 17.43 13.27
CA SER A 107 13.74 18.44 13.89
C SER A 107 14.33 17.81 15.14
N GLY A 108 15.60 17.41 15.05
CA GLY A 108 16.33 16.84 16.18
C GLY A 108 16.50 17.86 17.30
N ARG A 109 17.15 17.42 18.38
CA ARG A 109 17.53 18.31 19.47
C ARG A 109 18.44 19.43 18.92
N PRO A 110 18.14 20.71 19.18
CA PRO A 110 19.04 21.79 18.78
C PRO A 110 20.42 21.55 19.39
N LYS A 111 21.47 21.61 18.57
CA LYS A 111 22.86 21.45 19.04
C LYS A 111 23.24 22.65 19.89
N LYS A 112 23.84 22.39 21.08
CA LYS A 112 24.39 23.44 21.95
C LYS A 112 25.48 24.19 21.19
N GLN A 113 25.31 25.50 21.01
CA GLN A 113 26.36 26.35 20.46
C GLN A 113 27.44 26.48 21.53
N SER A 114 28.63 25.94 21.26
CA SER A 114 29.84 26.27 22.02
C SER A 114 30.37 27.58 21.45
N LEU A 115 30.24 28.66 22.21
CA LEU A 115 30.99 29.88 21.93
C LEU A 115 32.43 29.60 22.40
N GLU A 116 33.33 29.32 21.47
CA GLU A 116 34.76 29.40 21.75
C GLU A 116 35.09 30.88 21.95
N ILE A 117 35.42 31.24 23.19
CA ILE A 117 35.93 32.56 23.59
C ILE A 117 37.43 32.42 23.77
#